data_AF-A0A7Y0KRX1-F1
#
_entry.id   AF-A0A7Y0KRX1-F1
#
_cell.length_a   1.000
_cell.length_b   1.000
_cell.length_c   1.000
_cell.angle_alpha   90.00
_cell.angle_beta   90.00
_cell.angle_gamma   90.00
#
_symmetry.space_group_name_H-M   'P 1'
#
loop_
_entity.id
_entity.type
_entity.pdbx_description
1 polymer ?
#
loop_
_entity_poly.entity_id
_entity_poly.type
_entity_poly.pdbx_seq_one_letter_code
_entity_poly.pdbx_strand_id
1 'polypeptide(L)' 'MERAEFAEIFAKATVLNFALLTFWLIAFIRHRESGYRWHSRWFIDLSKRSFDRIHYGGMMLYEIMIILFCLTPALVLR' A
#
# COMPACT_ATOMS: atom_id res chain seq x y z
N MET A 1 23.33 -0.84 16.78
CA MET A 1 23.16 -0.53 15.35
C MET A 1 23.58 0.91 15.12
N GLU A 2 24.38 1.13 14.08
CA GLU A 2 24.82 2.48 13.69
C GLU A 2 23.70 3.21 12.92
N ARG A 3 23.70 4.55 12.89
CA ARG A 3 22.69 5.33 12.13
C ARG A 3 22.56 4.86 10.68
N ALA A 4 23.68 4.54 10.04
CA ALA A 4 23.74 4.02 8.68
C ALA A 4 22.97 2.69 8.50
N GLU A 5 23.01 1.81 9.51
CA GLU A 5 22.31 0.53 9.47
C GLU A 5 20.79 0.73 9.51
N PHE A 6 20.30 1.62 10.38
CA PHE A 6 18.89 1.99 10.41
C PHE A 6 18.44 2.67 9.11
N ALA A 7 19.26 3.57 8.57
CA ALA A 7 18.99 4.24 7.29
C ALA A 7 18.82 3.23 6.14
N GLU A 8 19.64 2.18 6.12
CA GLU A 8 19.56 1.11 5.13
C GLU A 8 18.28 0.27 5.30
N ILE A 9 17.91 -0.08 6.53
CA ILE A 9 16.67 -0.81 6.81
C ILE A 9 15.45 -0.03 6.34
N PHE A 10 15.34 1.25 6.71
CA PHE A 10 14.21 2.09 6.31
C PHE A 10 14.16 2.30 4.78
N ALA A 11 15.31 2.40 4.11
CA ALA A 11 15.35 2.49 2.65
C ALA A 11 14.87 1.20 1.98
N LYS A 12 15.31 0.03 2.46
CA LYS A 12 14.82 -1.28 1.96
C LYS A 12 13.32 -1.45 2.22
N ALA A 13 12.85 -1.05 3.41
CA ALA A 13 11.43 -1.06 3.75
C ALA A 13 10.63 -0.15 2.80
N THR A 14 11.14 1.05 2.48
CA THR A 14 10.49 1.97 1.54
C THR A 14 10.29 1.32 0.17
N VAL A 15 11.36 0.73 -0.39
CA VAL A 15 11.30 0.07 -1.70
C VAL A 15 10.30 -1.08 -1.70
N LEU A 16 10.35 -1.95 -0.67
CA LEU A 16 9.46 -3.09 -0.58
C LEU A 16 7.99 -2.66 -0.46
N ASN A 17 7.69 -1.67 0.39
CA ASN A 17 6.30 -1.24 0.57
C ASN A 17 5.76 -0.51 -0.67
N PHE A 18 6.57 0.27 -1.39
CA PHE A 18 6.14 0.84 -2.67
C PHE A 18 5.95 -0.23 -3.75
N ALA A 19 6.76 -1.30 -3.77
CA ALA A 19 6.53 -2.43 -4.65
C ALA A 19 5.20 -3.13 -4.35
N LEU A 20 4.87 -3.32 -3.06
CA LEU A 20 3.57 -3.86 -2.63
C LEU A 20 2.40 -2.95 -3.01
N LEU A 21 2.53 -1.64 -2.80
CA LEU A 21 1.51 -0.65 -3.21
C LEU A 21 1.31 -0.68 -4.74
N THR A 22 2.40 -0.75 -5.49
CA THR A 22 2.35 -0.85 -6.97
C THR A 22 1.69 -2.14 -7.42
N PHE A 23 2.03 -3.27 -6.80
CA PHE A 23 1.37 -4.54 -7.05
C PHE A 23 -0.14 -4.46 -6.75
N TRP A 24 -0.53 -3.87 -5.63
CA TRP A 24 -1.93 -3.67 -5.26
C TRP A 24 -2.65 -2.82 -6.31
N LEU A 25 -2.06 -1.70 -6.74
CA LEU A 25 -2.61 -0.84 -7.80
C LEU A 25 -2.82 -1.63 -9.10
N ILE A 26 -1.81 -2.37 -9.56
CA ILE A 26 -1.88 -3.17 -10.79
C ILE A 26 -2.97 -4.25 -10.66
N ALA A 27 -3.02 -4.96 -9.53
CA ALA A 27 -4.03 -5.97 -9.26
C ALA A 27 -5.44 -5.37 -9.27
N PHE A 28 -5.61 -4.19 -8.65
CA PHE A 28 -6.88 -3.49 -8.63
C PHE A 28 -7.32 -3.04 -10.02
N ILE A 29 -6.43 -2.46 -10.84
CA ILE A 29 -6.75 -2.03 -12.21
C ILE A 29 -7.10 -3.23 -13.10
N ARG A 30 -6.29 -4.30 -13.07
CA ARG A 30 -6.43 -5.44 -13.99
C ARG A 30 -7.53 -6.42 -13.57
N HIS A 31 -7.73 -6.60 -12.27
CA HIS A 31 -8.61 -7.63 -11.73
C HIS A 31 -9.77 -7.04 -10.92
N ARG A 32 -10.15 -5.78 -11.15
CA ARG A 32 -11.24 -5.08 -10.44
C ARG A 32 -12.51 -5.92 -10.32
N GLU A 33 -13.04 -6.41 -11.43
CA GLU A 33 -14.31 -7.14 -11.47
C GLU A 33 -14.21 -8.52 -10.81
N SER A 34 -13.09 -9.22 -11.01
CA SER A 34 -12.82 -10.49 -10.32
C SER A 34 -12.73 -10.26 -8.81
N GLY A 35 -11.89 -9.31 -8.38
CA GLY A 35 -11.71 -8.92 -6.99
C GLY A 35 -13.04 -8.53 -6.34
N TYR A 36 -13.83 -7.67 -7.00
CA TYR A 36 -15.16 -7.31 -6.52
C TYR A 36 -16.04 -8.55 -6.28
N ARG A 37 -16.11 -9.47 -7.25
CA ARG A 37 -16.88 -10.71 -7.09
C ARG A 37 -16.39 -11.53 -5.90
N TRP A 38 -15.09 -11.70 -5.74
CA TRP A 38 -14.52 -12.41 -4.59
C TRP A 38 -14.89 -11.76 -3.26
N HIS A 39 -14.70 -10.44 -3.13
CA HIS A 39 -15.01 -9.71 -1.91
C HIS A 39 -16.53 -9.69 -1.60
N SER A 40 -17.38 -9.57 -2.61
CA SER A 40 -18.85 -9.56 -2.45
C SER A 40 -19.41 -10.88 -1.89
N ARG A 41 -18.64 -11.98 -1.94
CA ARG A 41 -19.04 -13.26 -1.30
C ARG A 41 -18.94 -13.23 0.22
N TRP A 42 -18.10 -12.36 0.77
CA TRP A 42 -17.89 -12.22 2.22
C TRP A 42 -18.54 -10.97 2.80
N PHE A 43 -18.75 -9.93 1.98
CA PHE A 43 -19.37 -8.68 2.40
C PHE A 43 -20.75 -8.52 1.74
N ILE A 44 -21.79 -8.86 2.50
CA ILE A 44 -23.19 -8.62 2.12
C ILE A 44 -23.38 -7.11 1.92
N ASP A 45 -23.98 -6.71 0.79
CA ASP A 45 -24.22 -5.33 0.35
C ASP A 45 -22.99 -4.48 -0.04
N LEU A 46 -21.85 -5.11 -0.36
CA LEU A 46 -20.71 -4.37 -0.89
C LEU A 46 -21.00 -3.81 -2.29
N SER A 47 -21.28 -2.51 -2.38
CA SER A 47 -21.44 -1.85 -3.69
C SER A 47 -20.10 -1.69 -4.41
N LYS A 48 -20.12 -1.70 -5.76
CA LYS A 48 -18.92 -1.41 -6.59
C LYS A 48 -18.27 -0.07 -6.24
N ARG A 49 -19.09 0.95 -5.95
CA ARG A 49 -18.61 2.28 -5.56
C ARG A 49 -17.88 2.27 -4.22
N SER A 50 -18.42 1.53 -3.24
CA SER A 50 -17.78 1.36 -1.93
C SER A 50 -16.49 0.57 -2.05
N PHE A 51 -16.49 -0.51 -2.85
CA PHE A 51 -15.29 -1.29 -3.15
C PHE A 51 -14.16 -0.41 -3.72
N ASP A 52 -14.47 0.42 -4.71
CA ASP A 52 -13.48 1.33 -5.31
C ASP A 52 -12.96 2.36 -4.31
N ARG A 53 -13.85 2.96 -3.52
CA ARG A 53 -13.49 3.96 -2.51
C ARG A 53 -12.57 3.39 -1.44
N ILE A 54 -12.85 2.17 -0.97
CA ILE A 54 -12.05 1.50 0.05
C ILE A 54 -10.66 1.16 -0.50
N HIS A 55 -10.56 0.65 -1.74
CA HIS A 55 -9.27 0.33 -2.34
C HIS A 55 -8.46 1.58 -2.62
N TYR A 56 -9.06 2.60 -3.25
CA TYR A 56 -8.37 3.85 -3.55
C TYR A 56 -7.96 4.59 -2.28
N GLY A 57 -8.86 4.71 -1.31
CA GLY A 57 -8.57 5.31 0.00
C GLY A 57 -7.53 4.52 0.78
N GLY A 58 -7.58 3.19 0.73
CA GLY A 58 -6.58 2.31 1.34
C GLY A 58 -5.20 2.46 0.73
N MET A 59 -5.11 2.54 -0.61
CA MET A 59 -3.85 2.81 -1.32
C MET A 59 -3.28 4.18 -0.94
N MET A 60 -4.11 5.22 -0.91
CA MET A 60 -3.71 6.57 -0.48
C MET A 60 -3.19 6.59 0.95
N LEU A 61 -3.91 5.97 1.89
CA LEU A 61 -3.47 5.89 3.29
C LEU A 61 -2.15 5.12 3.40
N TYR A 62 -2.03 4.00 2.68
CA TYR A 62 -0.82 3.18 2.70
C TYR A 62 0.37 3.94 2.13
N GLU A 63 0.21 4.67 1.03
CA GLU A 63 1.24 5.56 0.49
C GLU A 63 1.75 6.58 1.52
N ILE A 64 0.83 7.24 2.23
CA ILE A 64 1.16 8.18 3.30
C ILE A 64 1.95 7.48 4.41
N MET A 65 1.55 6.27 4.83
CA MET A 65 2.26 5.51 5.84
C MET A 65 3.68 5.13 5.39
N ILE A 66 3.89 4.78 4.12
CA ILE A 66 5.23 4.49 3.59
C ILE A 66 6.10 5.73 3.66
N ILE A 67 5.56 6.89 3.26
CA ILE A 67 6.29 8.16 3.30
C ILE A 67 6.71 8.48 4.74
N LEU A 68 5.75 8.48 5.67
CA LEU A 68 5.98 8.91 7.05
C LEU A 68 6.87 7.93 7.84
N PHE A 69 6.65 6.62 7.71
CA PHE A 69 7.27 5.62 8.58
C PHE A 69 8.45 4.88 7.94
N CYS A 70 8.67 5.02 6.63
CA CYS A 70 9.81 4.38 5.95
C CYS A 70 10.69 5.41 5.24
N LEU A 71 10.14 6.23 4.36
CA LEU A 71 10.96 7.13 3.54
C LEU A 71 11.55 8.27 4.38
N THR A 72 10.73 8.97 5.16
CA THR A 72 11.19 10.07 6.04
C THR A 72 12.33 9.64 6.96
N PRO A 73 12.23 8.54 7.75
CA PRO A 73 13.35 8.13 8.60
C PRO A 73 14.57 7.67 7.80
N ALA A 74 14.39 7.05 6.62
CA ALA A 74 15.52 6.71 5.75
C ALA A 74 16.30 7.97 5.30
N LEU A 75 15.60 9.06 4.98
CA LEU A 75 16.20 10.31 4.53
C LEU A 75 16.86 11.08 5.68
N VAL A 76 16.28 11.03 6.88
CA VAL A 76 16.83 11.72 8.06
C VAL A 76 18.09 11.06 8.61
N LEU A 77 18.22 9.73 8.46
CA LEU A 77 19.35 8.96 8.99
C LEU A 77 20.53 8.82 8.02
N ARG A 78 20.34 9.18 6.75
CA ARG A 78 21.41 9.27 5.73
C ARG A 78 22.12 10.61 5.83
#